data_AF-A0A813EDJ4-F1
#
_entry.id   AF-A0A813EDJ4-F1
#
_cell.length_a   1.000
_cell.length_b   1.000
_cell.length_c   1.000
_cell.angle_alpha   90.00
_cell.angle_beta   90.00
_cell.angle_gamma   90.00
#
_symmetry.space_group_name_H-M   'P 1'
#
loop_
_entity.id
_entity.type
_entity.pdbx_description
1 polymer ?
#
loop_
_entity_poly.entity_id
_entity_poly.type
_entity_poly.pdbx_seq_one_letter_code
_entity_poly.pdbx_strand_id
1 'polypeptide(L)'
;DATRLVTGGESMELVRLRAVACLEEACVAAQGGPVVAVTHGGVLGQLLRHADIGTHARHTPTNACISRFLVRPGRQWDILSWAAADHLSGDCAPVAAKYD
;
A
#
# COMPACT_ATOMS: atom_id res chain seq x y z
N ASP A 1 -5.63 6.93 16.63
CA ASP A 1 -6.52 7.78 15.83
C ASP A 1 -5.82 8.11 14.52
N ALA A 2 -6.40 7.71 13.38
CA ALA A 2 -5.79 7.95 12.06
C ALA A 2 -5.91 9.41 11.60
N THR A 3 -6.85 10.17 12.17
CA THR A 3 -7.11 11.58 11.82
C THR A 3 -6.23 12.57 12.58
N ARG A 4 -5.61 12.12 13.69
CA ARG A 4 -4.70 12.94 14.50
C ARG A 4 -3.54 13.48 13.65
N LEU A 5 -3.44 14.80 13.56
CA LEU A 5 -2.32 15.49 12.94
C LEU A 5 -1.05 15.36 13.78
N VAL A 6 0.07 15.13 13.12
CA VAL A 6 1.41 15.25 13.69
C VAL A 6 1.89 16.68 13.49
N THR A 7 2.46 17.30 14.52
CA THR A 7 2.96 18.68 14.44
C THR A 7 4.00 18.81 13.32
N GLY A 8 3.71 19.66 12.33
CA GLY A 8 4.58 19.84 11.15
C GLY A 8 4.55 18.68 10.14
N GLY A 9 3.65 17.71 10.31
CA GLY A 9 3.53 16.53 9.45
C GLY A 9 2.09 16.24 9.02
N GLU A 10 1.87 15.00 8.59
CA GLU A 10 0.58 14.52 8.12
C GLU A 10 -0.08 13.59 9.14
N SER A 11 -1.41 13.54 9.14
CA SER A 11 -2.13 12.43 9.76
C SER A 11 -2.08 11.19 8.85
N MET A 12 -2.37 10.04 9.41
CA MET A 12 -2.42 8.79 8.65
C MET A 12 -3.56 8.75 7.63
N GLU A 13 -4.64 9.48 7.90
CA GLU A 13 -5.72 9.69 6.95
C GLU A 13 -5.29 10.58 5.76
N LEU A 14 -4.53 11.64 6.00
CA LEU A 14 -4.00 12.48 4.92
C LEU A 14 -3.06 11.71 4.00
N VAL A 15 -2.17 10.89 4.58
CA VAL A 15 -1.30 9.99 3.80
C VAL A 15 -2.13 9.02 2.95
N ARG A 16 -3.20 8.45 3.50
CA ARG A 16 -4.11 7.57 2.76
C ARG A 16 -4.75 8.29 1.58
N LEU A 17 -5.35 9.46 1.83
CA LEU A 17 -6.04 10.23 0.80
C LEU A 17 -5.09 10.65 -0.33
N ARG A 18 -3.89 11.17 -0.02
CA ARG A 18 -2.94 11.57 -1.07
C ARG A 18 -2.43 10.39 -1.88
N ALA A 19 -2.19 9.24 -1.23
CA ALA A 19 -1.67 8.06 -1.90
C ALA A 19 -2.70 7.43 -2.84
N VAL A 20 -3.97 7.38 -2.41
CA VAL A 20 -5.09 6.91 -3.24
C VAL A 20 -5.27 7.82 -4.45
N ALA A 21 -5.38 9.14 -4.24
CA ALA A 21 -5.55 10.09 -5.33
C ALA A 21 -4.44 9.97 -6.39
N CYS A 22 -3.17 9.94 -5.95
CA CYS A 22 -2.03 9.80 -6.83
C CYS A 22 -2.07 8.51 -7.68
N LEU A 23 -2.44 7.39 -7.08
CA LEU A 23 -2.51 6.11 -7.80
C LEU A 23 -3.72 6.03 -8.74
N GLU A 24 -4.88 6.59 -8.36
CA GLU A 24 -6.03 6.66 -9.27
C GLU A 24 -5.71 7.53 -10.50
N GLU A 25 -5.09 8.70 -10.30
CA GLU A 25 -4.63 9.57 -11.38
C GLU A 25 -3.64 8.85 -12.30
N ALA A 26 -2.66 8.14 -11.73
CA ALA A 26 -1.69 7.37 -12.49
C ALA A 26 -2.35 6.24 -13.30
N CYS A 27 -3.33 5.52 -12.72
CA CYS A 27 -4.06 4.47 -13.41
C CYS A 27 -4.94 5.01 -14.55
N VAL A 28 -5.55 6.18 -14.38
CA VAL A 28 -6.28 6.88 -15.45
C VAL A 28 -5.32 7.26 -16.58
N ALA A 29 -4.16 7.85 -16.25
CA ALA A 29 -3.15 8.25 -17.22
C ALA A 29 -2.54 7.07 -18.00
N ALA A 30 -2.43 5.90 -17.38
CA ALA A 30 -1.88 4.69 -17.99
C ALA A 30 -2.82 4.02 -19.02
N GLN A 31 -4.07 4.47 -19.16
CA GLN A 31 -5.04 3.98 -20.16
C GLN A 31 -5.20 2.44 -20.18
N GLY A 32 -5.23 1.83 -19.00
CA GLY A 32 -5.35 0.37 -18.83
C GLY A 32 -4.01 -0.37 -18.76
N GLY A 33 -2.88 0.32 -18.94
CA GLY A 33 -1.56 -0.22 -18.64
C GLY A 33 -1.31 -0.39 -17.13
N PRO A 34 -0.42 -1.31 -16.73
CA PRO A 34 -0.05 -1.47 -15.33
C PRO A 34 0.74 -0.26 -14.83
N VAL A 35 0.43 0.20 -13.61
CA VAL A 35 1.18 1.23 -12.89
C VAL A 35 2.04 0.56 -11.82
N VAL A 36 3.31 0.94 -11.76
CA VAL A 36 4.24 0.51 -10.71
C VAL A 36 4.60 1.71 -9.85
N ALA A 37 4.40 1.58 -8.54
CA ALA A 37 4.79 2.58 -7.56
C ALA A 37 5.72 1.96 -6.51
N VAL A 38 6.86 2.61 -6.27
CA VAL A 38 7.77 2.26 -5.18
C VAL A 38 7.46 3.17 -4.00
N THR A 39 7.26 2.58 -2.82
CA THR A 39 6.80 3.33 -1.65
C THR A 39 7.29 2.70 -0.33
N HIS A 40 6.81 3.20 0.79
CA HIS A 40 7.15 2.75 2.14
C HIS A 40 6.02 1.90 2.76
N GLY A 41 6.36 1.10 3.76
CA GLY A 41 5.39 0.26 4.49
C GLY A 41 4.21 1.05 5.08
N GLY A 42 4.44 2.29 5.54
CA GLY A 42 3.38 3.16 6.05
C GLY A 42 2.31 3.50 5.00
N VAL A 43 2.74 3.81 3.77
CA VAL A 43 1.82 4.06 2.64
C VAL A 43 1.11 2.77 2.24
N LEU A 44 1.86 1.67 2.15
CA LEU A 44 1.29 0.37 1.79
C LEU A 44 0.20 -0.09 2.78
N GLY A 45 0.40 0.17 4.08
CA GLY A 45 -0.62 -0.07 5.11
C GLY A 45 -1.86 0.81 4.95
N GLN A 46 -1.71 2.06 4.46
CA GLN A 46 -2.87 2.90 4.14
C GLN A 46 -3.61 2.42 2.90
N LEU A 47 -2.90 1.97 1.86
CA LEU A 47 -3.52 1.39 0.67
C LEU A 47 -4.29 0.11 1.01
N LEU A 48 -3.75 -0.71 1.91
CA LEU A 48 -4.48 -1.86 2.45
C LEU A 48 -5.78 -1.42 3.13
N ARG A 49 -5.73 -0.45 4.06
CA ARG A 49 -6.93 0.08 4.72
C ARG A 49 -7.95 0.68 3.76
N HIS A 50 -7.49 1.26 2.65
CA HIS A 50 -8.37 1.76 1.62
C HIS A 50 -9.06 0.62 0.85
N ALA A 51 -8.30 -0.42 0.50
CA ALA A 51 -8.79 -1.56 -0.29
C ALA A 51 -9.57 -2.60 0.53
N ASP A 52 -9.38 -2.66 1.85
CA ASP A 52 -10.01 -3.62 2.74
C ASP A 52 -10.59 -2.90 3.97
N ILE A 53 -11.91 -2.73 3.99
CA ILE A 53 -12.65 -2.17 5.13
C ILE A 53 -12.81 -3.24 6.24
N GLY A 54 -12.49 -4.50 5.95
CA GLY A 54 -12.53 -5.61 6.88
C GLY A 54 -11.33 -5.68 7.83
N THR A 55 -11.50 -6.38 8.94
CA THR A 55 -10.48 -6.58 9.98
C THR A 55 -9.61 -7.82 9.75
N HIS A 56 -9.47 -8.28 8.50
CA HIS A 56 -8.67 -9.46 8.21
C HIS A 56 -7.21 -9.19 8.56
N ALA A 57 -6.69 -9.93 9.55
CA ALA A 57 -5.30 -9.84 9.94
C ALA A 57 -4.43 -10.25 8.75
N ARG A 58 -3.67 -9.28 8.20
CA ARG A 58 -2.65 -9.52 7.18
C ARG A 58 -1.28 -9.37 7.80
N HIS A 59 -0.33 -10.18 7.34
CA HIS A 59 1.04 -10.10 7.80
C HIS A 59 1.67 -8.77 7.40
N THR A 60 2.61 -8.29 8.22
CA THR A 60 3.37 -7.06 7.98
C THR A 60 4.19 -7.20 6.70
N PRO A 61 4.13 -6.22 5.78
CA PRO A 61 4.93 -6.24 4.57
C PRO A 61 6.42 -6.15 4.91
N THR A 62 7.23 -7.01 4.28
CA THR A 62 8.70 -6.97 4.39
C THR A 62 9.30 -6.02 3.36
N ASN A 63 10.57 -5.65 3.54
CA ASN A 63 11.28 -4.84 2.55
C ASN A 63 11.28 -5.54 1.19
N ALA A 64 11.12 -4.75 0.13
CA ALA A 64 11.03 -5.19 -1.26
C ALA A 64 9.87 -6.15 -1.59
N CYS A 65 8.87 -6.32 -0.71
CA CYS A 65 7.65 -7.04 -1.08
C CYS A 65 6.83 -6.29 -2.16
N ILE A 66 5.98 -7.04 -2.87
CA ILE A 66 5.11 -6.52 -3.93
C ILE A 66 3.64 -6.79 -3.56
N SER A 67 2.83 -5.75 -3.50
CA SER A 67 1.36 -5.86 -3.43
C SER A 67 0.74 -5.43 -4.76
N ARG A 68 -0.34 -6.12 -5.16
CA ARG A 68 -1.08 -5.85 -6.39
C ARG A 68 -2.51 -5.50 -6.05
N PHE A 69 -2.96 -4.37 -6.55
CA PHE A 69 -4.33 -3.88 -6.40
C PHE A 69 -4.97 -3.74 -7.78
N LEU A 70 -6.26 -4.07 -7.87
CA LEU A 70 -7.09 -3.64 -8.99
C LEU A 70 -7.69 -2.28 -8.61
N VAL A 71 -7.05 -1.22 -9.10
CA VAL A 71 -7.47 0.16 -8.88
C VAL A 71 -8.69 0.47 -9.73
N ARG A 72 -9.78 0.91 -9.08
CA ARG A 72 -11.00 1.39 -9.75
C ARG A 72 -11.27 2.80 -9.28
N PRO A 73 -10.91 3.84 -10.05
CA PRO A 73 -11.04 5.23 -9.63
C PRO A 73 -12.43 5.57 -9.08
N GLY A 74 -12.47 6.18 -7.89
CA GLY A 74 -13.71 6.54 -7.19
C GLY A 74 -14.55 5.36 -6.68
N ARG A 75 -14.01 4.14 -6.65
CA ARG A 75 -14.68 2.92 -6.19
C ARG A 75 -13.78 2.13 -5.24
N GLN A 76 -14.34 1.10 -4.62
CA GLN A 76 -13.57 0.14 -3.83
C GLN A 76 -12.54 -0.59 -4.71
N TRP A 77 -11.30 -0.63 -4.23
CA TRP A 77 -10.22 -1.38 -4.87
C TRP A 77 -10.28 -2.85 -4.44
N ASP A 78 -9.83 -3.75 -5.32
CA ASP A 78 -9.60 -5.15 -4.94
C ASP A 78 -8.12 -5.40 -4.66
N ILE A 79 -7.85 -6.27 -3.70
CA ILE A 79 -6.50 -6.77 -3.43
C ILE A 79 -6.31 -8.07 -4.22
N LEU A 80 -5.43 -8.04 -5.23
CA LEU A 80 -5.10 -9.21 -6.03
C LEU A 80 -3.99 -10.05 -5.37
N SER A 81 -3.00 -9.40 -4.78
CA SER A 81 -1.97 -10.04 -3.97
C SER A 81 -1.46 -9.07 -2.90
N TRP A 82 -1.06 -9.60 -1.74
CA TRP A 82 -0.57 -8.80 -0.63
C TRP A 82 0.85 -9.22 -0.24
N ALA A 83 1.76 -8.25 -0.18
CA ALA A 83 3.11 -8.37 0.37
C ALA A 83 3.88 -9.61 -0.12
N ALA A 84 3.76 -9.92 -1.41
CA ALA A 84 4.46 -11.05 -2.01
C ALA A 84 5.97 -10.82 -2.00
N ALA A 85 6.70 -11.78 -1.44
CA ALA A 85 8.16 -11.77 -1.30
C ALA A 85 8.79 -13.08 -1.76
N ASP A 86 8.07 -13.88 -2.54
CA ASP A 86 8.50 -15.13 -3.16
C ASP A 86 9.73 -14.97 -4.07
N HIS A 87 9.89 -13.79 -4.67
CA HIS A 87 11.07 -13.45 -5.46
C HIS A 87 12.33 -13.18 -4.61
N LEU A 88 12.17 -12.95 -3.30
CA LEU A 88 13.26 -12.72 -2.36
C LEU A 88 13.65 -14.06 -1.74
N SER A 89 14.57 -14.77 -2.40
CA SER A 89 15.07 -16.09 -1.97
C SER A 89 16.59 -16.07 -1.74
N GLY A 90 17.11 -17.11 -1.09
CA GLY A 90 18.55 -17.21 -0.76
C GLY A 90 19.02 -16.05 0.10
N ASP A 91 20.14 -15.44 -0.26
CA ASP A 91 20.75 -14.31 0.46
C ASP A 91 19.90 -13.03 0.44
N CYS A 92 18.87 -12.98 -0.41
CA CYS A 92 17.93 -11.86 -0.49
C CYS A 92 16.66 -12.08 0.34
N ALA A 93 16.52 -13.23 1.03
CA ALA A 93 15.33 -13.56 1.79
C ALA A 93 15.01 -12.46 2.82
N PRO A 94 13.73 -12.06 2.95
CA PRO A 94 13.38 -10.95 3.80
C PRO A 94 13.57 -11.34 5.27
N VAL A 95 14.38 -10.57 5.98
CA VAL A 95 14.38 -10.60 7.45
C VAL A 95 13.10 -9.91 7.91
N ALA A 96 12.35 -10.55 8.81
CA ALA A 96 11.14 -9.95 9.37
C ALA A 96 11.46 -8.55 9.89
N ALA A 97 10.75 -7.54 9.38
CA ALA A 97 10.95 -6.17 9.83
C ALA A 97 10.48 -6.04 11.28
N LYS A 98 11.42 -5.79 12.17
CA LYS A 98 11.17 -5.43 13.58
C LYS A 98 10.91 -3.93 13.65
N TYR A 99 9.65 -3.54 13.53
CA TYR A 99 9.20 -2.19 13.86
C TYR A 99 8.83 -2.16 15.34
N ASP A 100 9.84 -2.36 16.18
CA ASP A 100 9.75 -2.23 17.64
C ASP A 100 9.64 -0.74 18.01
#